data_AF-A0AAE0PF09-F1
#
_entry.id   AF-A0AAE0PF09-F1
#
_cell.length_a   1.000
_cell.length_b   1.000
_cell.length_c   1.000
_cell.angle_alpha   90.00
_cell.angle_beta   90.00
_cell.angle_gamma   90.00
#
_symmetry.space_group_name_H-M   'P 1'
#
loop_
_entity.id
_entity.type
_entity.pdbx_description
1 polymer ?
#
loop_
_entity_poly.entity_id
_entity_poly.type
_entity_poly.pdbx_seq_one_letter_code
_entity_poly.pdbx_strand_id
1 'polypeptide(L)'
;MGIKPVSEANDPKASVFTKHILKLEISGPDKPHITVIDVPGLFHVTGHGSYATEARKSMVDRMVRQQIENERTIILAVMSCLSDPATERILEYAKVADPSGTRTIGVLTKPDLVKEQAMFQSILKHVKQSPLKLGYYVVRSRGGDEDDLELNSLKDKEQELFAKPEWNGISKLGRSGIDPLKSSLQSILTTLAKQELPKQKLEVAKLWEDRRKQREAMGAPRSGPTSQREYLVKLASRFQLMTHNALEGQYVHPDFAQHTNLRLVSLVINMNEVFAELMRRSGHKYRFHGFELCWLGGSDLMNKVLRTTPESLSNIIPVKFFQNEMPRDGLENIIEEHYSGFKGPELGTFGGSVLTILFREQAQKWREYAEMHIKTVVVVIDHFLRSLLSQCCSDKEVAHQLWENAMHDRLLDAYKRALAHAKFLVDSELLGRPYTYNHYFNENLQRARNRRIAAAQAQAAHAHGQPNTNTTNGAAESATVDPNMPPSVNINTSVPFQEPNKTHADQVKENIFDVLKSYYKIARKRFVDAICQQVVSRLLLDGEESPLKILCPELIAKLTDNQLDQIAGEDSASKSKRQRLDEEVEGFEAAMGIFRT
;
A
#
# COMPACT_ATOMS: atom_id res chain seq x y z
N MET A 1 -15.16 18.37 -51.87
CA MET A 1 -15.19 19.45 -52.88
C MET A 1 -13.78 19.87 -53.26
N GLY A 2 -13.47 19.98 -54.56
CA GLY A 2 -12.16 20.43 -55.05
C GLY A 2 -12.15 21.94 -55.24
N ILE A 3 -11.30 22.65 -54.49
CA ILE A 3 -11.07 24.08 -54.65
C ILE A 3 -9.86 24.24 -55.57
N LYS A 4 -10.01 24.93 -56.71
CA LYS A 4 -8.86 25.40 -57.48
C LYS A 4 -8.31 26.66 -56.79
N PRO A 5 -7.05 26.67 -56.33
CA PRO A 5 -6.46 27.89 -55.79
C PRO A 5 -6.30 28.92 -56.90
N VAL A 6 -6.73 30.16 -56.64
CA VAL A 6 -6.67 31.29 -57.58
C VAL A 6 -5.25 31.87 -57.69
N SER A 7 -4.28 31.36 -56.94
CA SER A 7 -2.90 31.84 -56.96
C SER A 7 -1.92 30.67 -56.85
N GLU A 8 -1.74 29.91 -57.94
CA GLU A 8 -0.55 29.09 -58.25
C GLU A 8 -0.87 28.24 -59.49
N ALA A 9 -0.90 28.88 -60.66
CA ALA A 9 -1.29 28.23 -61.90
C ALA A 9 -0.23 27.27 -62.49
N ASN A 10 0.81 26.85 -61.75
CA ASN A 10 1.90 26.05 -62.34
C ASN A 10 2.65 25.06 -61.41
N ASP A 11 2.13 24.65 -60.24
CA ASP A 11 2.75 23.54 -59.47
C ASP A 11 2.03 22.20 -59.72
N PRO A 12 2.66 21.23 -60.42
CA PRO A 12 2.09 19.89 -60.65
C PRO A 12 1.95 19.04 -59.36
N LYS A 13 2.44 19.51 -58.20
CA LYS A 13 2.34 18.85 -56.89
C LYS A 13 1.18 19.32 -56.01
N ALA A 14 0.39 20.31 -56.41
CA ALA A 14 -0.74 20.77 -55.61
C ALA A 14 -1.78 19.66 -55.39
N SER A 15 -1.97 19.24 -54.13
CA SER A 15 -2.95 18.22 -53.75
C SER A 15 -4.35 18.80 -53.79
N VAL A 16 -5.17 18.39 -54.75
CA VAL A 16 -6.57 18.82 -54.91
C VAL A 16 -7.48 18.36 -53.75
N PHE A 17 -7.01 17.43 -52.90
CA PHE A 17 -7.76 16.91 -51.75
C PHE A 17 -7.00 17.13 -50.44
N THR A 18 -7.72 17.52 -49.40
CA THR A 18 -7.20 17.72 -48.03
C THR A 18 -7.89 16.78 -47.04
N LYS A 19 -7.19 16.42 -45.95
CA LYS A 19 -7.78 15.68 -44.82
C LYS A 19 -8.55 16.60 -43.86
N HIS A 20 -8.39 17.91 -43.98
CA HIS A 20 -9.07 18.87 -43.11
C HIS A 20 -10.57 18.89 -43.40
N ILE A 21 -11.36 18.95 -42.33
CA ILE A 21 -12.82 18.95 -42.39
C ILE A 21 -13.30 20.40 -42.43
N LEU A 22 -14.13 20.74 -43.42
CA LEU A 22 -14.86 22.00 -43.44
C LEU A 22 -16.19 21.81 -42.71
N LYS A 23 -16.37 22.48 -41.57
CA LYS A 23 -17.62 22.45 -40.80
C LYS A 23 -18.49 23.64 -41.18
N LEU A 24 -19.70 23.37 -41.67
CA LEU A 24 -20.72 24.37 -41.94
C LEU A 24 -21.85 24.18 -40.94
N GLU A 25 -22.17 25.23 -40.17
CA GLU A 25 -23.28 25.25 -39.22
C GLU A 25 -24.37 26.20 -39.74
N ILE A 26 -25.56 25.64 -39.97
CA ILE A 26 -26.73 26.40 -40.42
C ILE A 26 -27.80 26.25 -39.34
N SER A 27 -28.23 27.37 -38.77
CA SER A 27 -29.20 27.40 -37.67
C SER A 27 -30.46 28.17 -38.04
N GLY A 28 -31.63 27.71 -37.58
CA GLY A 28 -32.91 28.39 -37.77
C GLY A 28 -34.08 27.60 -37.16
N PRO A 29 -35.22 28.25 -36.88
CA PRO A 29 -36.36 27.64 -36.19
C PRO A 29 -36.99 26.46 -36.97
N ASP A 30 -36.95 26.50 -38.30
CA ASP A 30 -37.56 25.48 -39.17
C ASP A 30 -36.54 24.49 -39.76
N LYS A 31 -35.30 24.47 -39.22
CA LYS A 31 -34.23 23.62 -39.74
C LYS A 31 -34.18 22.28 -38.99
N PRO A 32 -34.12 21.13 -39.71
CA PRO A 32 -34.01 19.84 -39.06
C PRO A 32 -32.61 19.64 -38.45
N HIS A 33 -32.55 19.00 -37.28
CA HIS A 33 -31.30 18.59 -36.64
C HIS A 33 -30.70 17.38 -37.38
N ILE A 34 -29.95 17.64 -38.45
CA ILE A 34 -29.25 16.60 -39.23
C ILE A 34 -27.80 17.03 -39.48
N THR A 35 -26.87 16.10 -39.30
CA THR A 35 -25.48 16.27 -39.72
C THR A 35 -25.28 15.46 -41.00
N VAL A 36 -24.82 16.12 -42.07
CA VAL A 36 -24.52 15.48 -43.35
C VAL A 36 -23.02 15.59 -43.59
N ILE A 37 -22.38 14.46 -43.87
CA ILE A 37 -20.96 14.41 -44.20
C ILE A 37 -20.87 14.19 -45.71
N ASP A 38 -20.46 15.23 -46.44
CA ASP A 38 -20.17 15.11 -47.88
C ASP A 38 -18.75 14.56 -48.07
N VAL A 39 -18.65 13.42 -48.75
CA VAL A 39 -17.39 12.75 -49.04
C VAL A 39 -17.05 12.89 -50.53
N PRO A 40 -15.77 12.99 -50.91
CA PRO A 40 -15.39 13.11 -52.32
C PRO A 40 -15.94 11.94 -53.16
N GLY A 41 -16.43 12.24 -54.38
CA GLY A 41 -16.94 11.23 -55.30
C GLY A 41 -15.88 10.22 -55.72
N LEU A 42 -16.28 8.94 -55.80
CA LEU A 42 -15.43 7.85 -56.28
C LEU A 42 -15.24 7.99 -57.80
N PHE A 43 -13.99 8.06 -58.28
CA PHE A 43 -13.69 8.16 -59.71
C PHE A 43 -12.93 6.93 -60.24
N HIS A 44 -13.16 6.59 -61.51
CA HIS A 44 -12.41 5.60 -62.27
C HIS A 44 -11.22 6.24 -62.99
N VAL A 45 -10.07 5.56 -63.01
CA VAL A 45 -8.92 5.95 -63.83
C VAL A 45 -9.18 5.44 -65.24
N THR A 46 -9.90 6.21 -66.04
CA THR A 46 -10.07 5.93 -67.47
C THR A 46 -9.76 7.20 -68.26
N GLY A 47 -8.50 7.35 -68.65
CA GLY A 47 -8.05 8.39 -69.57
C GLY A 47 -6.60 8.84 -69.32
N HIS A 48 -5.80 8.93 -70.38
CA HIS A 48 -4.43 9.47 -70.42
C HIS A 48 -4.41 11.00 -70.20
N GLY A 49 -4.94 11.46 -69.06
CA GLY A 49 -4.82 12.82 -68.57
C GLY A 49 -3.99 12.83 -67.30
N SER A 50 -3.04 13.75 -67.20
CA SER A 50 -2.08 13.96 -66.10
C SER A 50 -2.69 14.22 -64.69
N TYR A 51 -3.99 13.99 -64.50
CA TYR A 51 -4.76 14.32 -63.31
C TYR A 51 -5.17 13.10 -62.44
N ALA A 52 -4.99 11.85 -62.90
CA ALA A 52 -5.41 10.64 -62.17
C ALA A 52 -4.22 9.76 -61.72
N THR A 53 -3.64 10.05 -60.54
CA THR A 53 -2.59 9.21 -59.92
C THR A 53 -3.24 8.19 -58.96
N GLU A 54 -2.81 6.92 -58.97
CA GLU A 54 -3.29 5.86 -58.05
C GLU A 54 -3.26 6.26 -56.56
N ALA A 55 -2.28 7.07 -56.15
CA ALA A 55 -2.19 7.61 -54.79
C ALA A 55 -3.41 8.48 -54.39
N ARG A 56 -4.00 9.22 -55.35
CA ARG A 56 -5.19 10.05 -55.12
C ARG A 56 -6.43 9.19 -54.91
N LYS A 57 -6.57 8.12 -55.70
CA LYS A 57 -7.65 7.13 -55.57
C LYS A 57 -7.60 6.44 -54.20
N SER A 58 -6.42 5.97 -53.79
CA SER A 58 -6.22 5.36 -52.46
C SER A 58 -6.53 6.31 -51.30
N MET A 59 -6.22 7.61 -51.44
CA MET A 59 -6.55 8.61 -50.42
C MET A 59 -8.06 8.82 -50.29
N VAL A 60 -8.78 8.97 -51.41
CA VAL A 60 -10.25 9.11 -51.39
C VAL A 60 -10.91 7.84 -50.87
N ASP A 61 -10.48 6.66 -51.32
CA ASP A 61 -11.01 5.37 -50.87
C ASP A 61 -10.87 5.21 -49.33
N ARG A 62 -9.72 5.61 -48.77
CA ARG A 62 -9.48 5.60 -47.32
C ARG A 62 -10.35 6.62 -46.56
N MET A 63 -10.51 7.83 -47.10
CA MET A 63 -11.37 8.85 -46.48
C MET A 63 -12.82 8.38 -46.42
N VAL A 64 -13.35 7.79 -47.49
CA VAL A 64 -14.70 7.24 -47.53
C VAL A 64 -14.84 6.09 -46.53
N ARG A 65 -13.90 5.13 -46.54
CA ARG A 65 -13.90 3.97 -45.62
C ARG A 65 -13.94 4.37 -44.15
N GLN A 66 -13.09 5.32 -43.74
CA GLN A 66 -13.05 5.79 -42.36
C GLN A 66 -14.38 6.38 -41.88
N GLN A 67 -15.15 7.01 -42.76
CA GLN A 67 -16.47 7.57 -42.41
C GLN A 67 -17.56 6.51 -42.34
N ILE A 68 -17.54 5.52 -43.26
CA ILE A 68 -18.56 4.46 -43.30
C ILE A 68 -18.33 3.34 -42.29
N GLU A 69 -17.09 3.17 -41.77
CA GLU A 69 -16.75 2.17 -40.74
C GLU A 69 -17.45 2.42 -39.40
N ASN A 70 -17.78 3.68 -39.08
CA ASN A 70 -18.52 3.99 -37.86
C ASN A 70 -19.96 3.45 -37.96
N GLU A 71 -20.32 2.51 -37.08
CA GLU A 71 -21.63 1.87 -37.02
C GLU A 71 -22.78 2.87 -36.75
N ARG A 72 -22.47 4.03 -36.17
CA ARG A 72 -23.44 5.11 -35.89
C ARG A 72 -23.75 5.98 -37.12
N THR A 73 -23.05 5.78 -38.25
CA THR A 73 -23.24 6.56 -39.48
C THR A 73 -24.20 5.84 -40.43
N ILE A 74 -25.23 6.56 -40.91
CA ILE A 74 -26.10 6.09 -41.99
C ILE A 74 -25.38 6.30 -43.33
N ILE A 75 -25.33 5.25 -44.16
CA ILE A 75 -24.70 5.30 -45.49
C ILE A 75 -25.77 5.66 -46.52
N LEU A 76 -25.62 6.81 -47.16
CA LEU A 76 -26.46 7.23 -48.30
C LEU A 76 -25.73 6.92 -49.61
N ALA A 77 -26.09 5.80 -50.25
CA ALA A 77 -25.51 5.39 -51.53
C ALA A 77 -26.24 6.09 -52.68
N VAL A 78 -25.68 7.19 -53.18
CA VAL A 78 -26.25 7.98 -54.29
C VAL A 78 -25.75 7.43 -55.63
N MET A 79 -26.66 7.07 -56.51
CA MET A 79 -26.39 6.44 -57.82
C MET A 79 -27.29 7.05 -58.91
N SER A 80 -26.90 6.91 -60.17
CA SER A 80 -27.71 7.36 -61.32
C SER A 80 -28.72 6.28 -61.71
N CYS A 81 -29.94 6.67 -62.11
CA CYS A 81 -30.94 5.78 -62.70
C CYS A 81 -30.50 5.17 -64.04
N LEU A 82 -29.51 5.76 -64.70
CA LEU A 82 -28.95 5.28 -65.96
C LEU A 82 -27.91 4.17 -65.79
N SER A 83 -27.35 4.04 -64.57
CA SER A 83 -26.36 3.02 -64.24
C SER A 83 -27.04 1.82 -63.57
N ASP A 84 -26.52 0.61 -63.78
CA ASP A 84 -26.93 -0.54 -62.99
C ASP A 84 -26.37 -0.42 -61.55
N PRO A 85 -27.22 -0.37 -60.51
CA PRO A 85 -26.76 -0.31 -59.13
C PRO A 85 -25.77 -1.41 -58.77
N ALA A 86 -25.85 -2.59 -59.41
CA ALA A 86 -24.94 -3.71 -59.14
C ALA A 86 -23.46 -3.42 -59.48
N THR A 87 -23.20 -2.40 -60.32
CA THR A 87 -21.87 -2.03 -60.81
C THR A 87 -21.24 -0.85 -60.06
N GLU A 88 -21.96 -0.24 -59.12
CA GLU A 88 -21.54 0.96 -58.41
C GLU A 88 -20.67 0.64 -57.19
N ARG A 89 -19.45 1.19 -57.16
CA ARG A 89 -18.44 0.91 -56.11
C ARG A 89 -18.89 1.29 -54.70
N ILE A 90 -19.80 2.26 -54.56
CA ILE A 90 -20.31 2.66 -53.25
C ILE A 90 -21.07 1.54 -52.56
N LEU A 91 -21.78 0.68 -53.32
CA LEU A 91 -22.48 -0.47 -52.75
C LEU A 91 -21.53 -1.60 -52.37
N GLU A 92 -20.39 -1.74 -53.04
CA GLU A 92 -19.33 -2.66 -52.59
C GLU A 92 -18.78 -2.23 -51.24
N TYR A 93 -18.52 -0.93 -51.06
CA TYR A 93 -18.01 -0.38 -49.81
C TYR A 93 -19.05 -0.47 -48.69
N ALA A 94 -20.31 -0.18 -49.01
CA ALA A 94 -21.43 -0.36 -48.09
C ALA A 94 -21.61 -1.83 -47.68
N LYS A 95 -21.48 -2.80 -48.60
CA LYS A 95 -21.57 -4.23 -48.26
C LYS A 95 -20.46 -4.69 -47.31
N VAL A 96 -19.27 -4.13 -47.41
CA VAL A 96 -18.16 -4.46 -46.49
C VAL A 96 -18.42 -3.87 -45.10
N ALA A 97 -18.92 -2.64 -45.02
CA ALA A 97 -19.15 -1.93 -43.75
C ALA A 97 -20.51 -2.25 -43.09
N ASP A 98 -21.51 -2.67 -43.88
CA ASP A 98 -22.87 -3.05 -43.47
C ASP A 98 -23.35 -4.26 -44.30
N PRO A 99 -22.83 -5.48 -44.01
CA PRO A 99 -23.25 -6.71 -44.71
C PRO A 99 -24.74 -7.00 -44.58
N SER A 100 -25.37 -6.47 -43.53
CA SER A 100 -26.78 -6.69 -43.19
C SER A 100 -27.75 -5.72 -43.86
N GLY A 101 -27.23 -4.66 -44.50
CA GLY A 101 -28.00 -3.59 -45.12
C GLY A 101 -28.94 -2.83 -44.17
N THR A 102 -28.61 -2.78 -42.88
CA THR A 102 -29.46 -2.19 -41.82
C THR A 102 -29.37 -0.66 -41.74
N ARG A 103 -28.25 -0.08 -42.18
CA ARG A 103 -27.96 1.37 -42.10
C ARG A 103 -27.58 1.98 -43.45
N THR A 104 -27.83 1.25 -44.54
CA THR A 104 -27.54 1.68 -45.92
C THR A 104 -28.84 1.97 -46.69
N ILE A 105 -28.95 3.18 -47.24
CA ILE A 105 -30.06 3.62 -48.10
C ILE A 105 -29.55 3.82 -49.52
N GLY A 106 -30.23 3.23 -50.51
CA GLY A 106 -29.95 3.51 -51.91
C GLY A 106 -30.76 4.71 -52.41
N VAL A 107 -30.12 5.67 -53.06
CA VAL A 107 -30.78 6.82 -53.69
C VAL A 107 -30.47 6.83 -55.17
N LEU A 108 -31.49 6.68 -55.99
CA LEU A 108 -31.41 6.72 -57.45
C LEU A 108 -31.78 8.12 -57.93
N THR A 109 -30.87 8.74 -58.68
CA THR A 109 -30.93 10.13 -59.14
C THR A 109 -31.03 10.20 -60.66
N LYS A 110 -31.34 11.37 -61.20
CA LYS A 110 -31.55 11.60 -62.66
C LYS A 110 -32.64 10.70 -63.30
N PRO A 111 -33.82 10.52 -62.66
CA PRO A 111 -34.91 9.73 -63.24
C PRO A 111 -35.46 10.34 -64.55
N ASP A 112 -35.31 11.64 -64.74
CA ASP A 112 -35.76 12.40 -65.90
C ASP A 112 -35.05 12.02 -67.22
N LEU A 113 -33.84 11.44 -67.13
CA LEU A 113 -33.07 11.00 -68.30
C LEU A 113 -33.45 9.59 -68.77
N VAL A 114 -34.25 8.86 -68.01
CA VAL A 114 -34.69 7.50 -68.34
C VAL A 114 -35.78 7.58 -69.41
N LYS A 115 -35.49 7.03 -70.60
CA LYS A 115 -36.45 7.00 -71.73
C LYS A 115 -36.88 5.58 -72.13
N GLU A 116 -36.08 4.58 -71.79
CA GLU A 116 -36.29 3.19 -72.22
C GLU A 116 -37.12 2.40 -71.22
N GLN A 117 -38.15 1.71 -71.70
CA GLN A 117 -39.04 0.88 -70.87
C GLN A 117 -38.30 -0.21 -70.08
N ALA A 118 -37.22 -0.77 -70.64
CA ALA A 118 -36.39 -1.76 -69.97
C ALA A 118 -35.71 -1.19 -68.70
N MET A 119 -35.27 0.08 -68.74
CA MET A 119 -34.65 0.73 -67.59
C MET A 119 -35.67 1.04 -66.48
N PHE A 120 -36.88 1.48 -66.83
CA PHE A 120 -37.97 1.64 -65.85
C PHE A 120 -38.28 0.33 -65.11
N GLN A 121 -38.35 -0.79 -65.83
CA GLN A 121 -38.57 -2.11 -65.23
C GLN A 121 -37.40 -2.54 -64.35
N SER A 122 -36.16 -2.24 -64.75
CA SER A 122 -34.97 -2.49 -63.92
C SER A 122 -35.02 -1.71 -62.62
N ILE A 123 -35.30 -0.40 -62.66
CA ILE A 123 -35.41 0.45 -61.47
C ILE A 123 -36.53 -0.07 -60.55
N LEU A 124 -37.70 -0.37 -61.12
CA LEU A 124 -38.83 -0.90 -60.36
C LEU A 124 -38.49 -2.24 -59.68
N LYS A 125 -37.72 -3.12 -60.34
CA LYS A 125 -37.24 -4.37 -59.76
C LYS A 125 -36.31 -4.11 -58.57
N HIS A 126 -35.35 -3.20 -58.70
CA HIS A 126 -34.42 -2.86 -57.61
C HIS A 126 -35.12 -2.23 -56.41
N VAL A 127 -36.14 -1.40 -56.65
CA VAL A 127 -36.94 -0.79 -55.58
C VAL A 127 -37.82 -1.83 -54.87
N LYS A 128 -38.39 -2.81 -55.60
CA LYS A 128 -39.25 -3.86 -55.04
C LYS A 128 -38.48 -5.02 -54.39
N GLN A 129 -37.38 -5.44 -55.00
CA GLN A 129 -36.55 -6.59 -54.60
C GLN A 129 -35.19 -6.10 -54.11
N SER A 130 -35.20 -5.14 -53.19
CA SER A 130 -33.97 -4.54 -52.67
C SER A 130 -33.23 -5.50 -51.74
N PRO A 131 -31.90 -5.68 -51.90
CA PRO A 131 -31.06 -6.33 -50.90
C PRO A 131 -30.83 -5.45 -49.64
N LEU A 132 -31.19 -4.17 -49.66
CA LEU A 132 -31.04 -3.24 -48.54
C LEU A 132 -32.33 -3.22 -47.71
N LYS A 133 -32.22 -3.35 -46.38
CA LYS A 133 -33.42 -3.34 -45.51
C LYS A 133 -34.13 -1.98 -45.51
N LEU A 134 -33.39 -0.90 -45.73
CA LEU A 134 -33.95 0.45 -45.82
C LEU A 134 -34.48 0.80 -47.22
N GLY A 135 -34.20 -0.04 -48.23
CA GLY A 135 -34.71 0.08 -49.59
C GLY A 135 -34.01 1.13 -50.46
N TYR A 136 -34.56 1.33 -51.67
CA TYR A 136 -34.15 2.36 -52.61
C TYR A 136 -35.21 3.47 -52.71
N TYR A 137 -34.75 4.71 -52.82
CA TYR A 137 -35.56 5.90 -53.12
C TYR A 137 -35.18 6.47 -54.48
N VAL A 138 -36.15 7.01 -55.21
CA VAL A 138 -35.91 7.68 -56.50
C VAL A 138 -36.20 9.16 -56.33
N VAL A 139 -35.22 10.01 -56.65
CA VAL A 139 -35.30 11.46 -56.41
C VAL A 139 -34.86 12.21 -57.66
N ARG A 140 -35.58 13.29 -58.00
CA ARG A 140 -35.15 14.18 -59.08
C ARG A 140 -34.16 15.20 -58.52
N SER A 141 -32.99 15.29 -59.14
CA SER A 141 -32.00 16.32 -58.81
C SER A 141 -32.19 17.54 -59.72
N ARG A 142 -31.60 18.68 -59.34
CA ARG A 142 -31.59 19.89 -60.17
C ARG A 142 -30.87 19.61 -61.50
N GLY A 143 -31.48 20.00 -62.62
CA GLY A 143 -30.85 19.91 -63.95
C GLY A 143 -29.79 21.00 -64.16
N GLY A 144 -28.84 20.78 -65.08
CA GLY A 144 -27.76 21.74 -65.38
C GLY A 144 -28.24 23.07 -65.98
N ASP A 145 -29.45 23.10 -66.54
CA ASP A 145 -30.07 24.29 -67.12
C ASP A 145 -31.09 24.96 -66.17
N GLU A 146 -31.16 24.51 -64.91
CA GLU A 146 -32.18 24.91 -63.93
C GLU A 146 -31.62 25.76 -62.77
N ASP A 147 -30.45 26.39 -62.97
CA ASP A 147 -29.68 27.08 -61.92
C ASP A 147 -30.35 28.34 -61.33
N ASP A 148 -31.37 28.89 -62.00
CA ASP A 148 -32.12 30.06 -61.54
C ASP A 148 -33.50 29.72 -60.93
N LEU A 149 -33.91 28.44 -60.94
CA LEU A 149 -35.24 28.06 -60.44
C LEU A 149 -35.32 28.01 -58.91
N GLU A 150 -36.44 28.51 -58.36
CA GLU A 150 -36.75 28.43 -56.94
C GLU A 150 -37.02 26.98 -56.47
N LEU A 151 -36.74 26.71 -55.19
CA LEU A 151 -36.89 25.37 -54.58
C LEU A 151 -38.32 24.81 -54.67
N ASN A 152 -39.35 25.66 -54.63
CA ASN A 152 -40.74 25.24 -54.75
C ASN A 152 -41.05 24.75 -56.18
N SER A 153 -40.61 25.49 -57.20
CA SER A 153 -40.78 25.09 -58.60
C SER A 153 -40.05 23.78 -58.94
N LEU A 154 -38.94 23.47 -58.26
CA LEU A 154 -38.26 22.17 -58.40
C LEU A 154 -39.06 21.01 -57.81
N LYS A 155 -39.78 21.23 -56.70
CA LYS A 155 -40.69 20.22 -56.12
C LYS A 155 -41.87 19.96 -57.05
N ASP A 156 -42.45 21.00 -57.63
CA ASP A 156 -43.58 20.87 -58.55
C ASP A 156 -43.17 20.03 -59.77
N LYS A 157 -42.00 20.30 -60.36
CA LYS A 157 -41.43 19.47 -61.44
C LYS A 157 -41.13 18.03 -61.03
N GLU A 158 -40.72 17.80 -59.79
CA GLU A 158 -40.53 16.44 -59.26
C GLU A 158 -41.87 15.70 -59.17
N GLN A 159 -42.92 16.37 -58.70
CA GLN A 159 -44.27 15.79 -58.64
C GLN A 159 -44.83 15.52 -60.04
N GLU A 160 -44.67 16.44 -60.99
CA GLU A 160 -45.06 16.25 -62.39
C GLU A 160 -44.37 15.05 -63.03
N LEU A 161 -43.07 14.84 -62.75
CA LEU A 161 -42.33 13.68 -63.26
C LEU A 161 -42.89 12.37 -62.71
N PHE A 162 -43.12 12.30 -61.40
CA PHE A 162 -43.59 11.07 -60.73
C PHE A 162 -45.10 10.82 -60.87
N ALA A 163 -45.85 11.78 -61.40
CA ALA A 163 -47.26 11.63 -61.80
C ALA A 163 -47.43 10.89 -63.15
N LYS A 164 -46.36 10.75 -63.94
CA LYS A 164 -46.41 10.05 -65.22
C LYS A 164 -46.65 8.53 -65.04
N PRO A 165 -47.36 7.87 -65.96
CA PRO A 165 -47.80 6.48 -65.80
C PRO A 165 -46.65 5.48 -65.62
N GLU A 166 -45.47 5.78 -66.16
CA GLU A 166 -44.26 4.95 -66.06
C GLU A 166 -43.72 4.85 -64.62
N TRP A 167 -43.96 5.88 -63.80
CA TRP A 167 -43.47 5.96 -62.41
C TRP A 167 -44.49 5.50 -61.37
N ASN A 168 -45.75 5.28 -61.76
CA ASN A 168 -46.83 4.87 -60.86
C ASN A 168 -46.49 3.63 -60.01
N GLY A 169 -45.69 2.70 -60.56
CA GLY A 169 -45.25 1.51 -59.82
C GLY A 169 -44.39 1.83 -58.59
N ILE A 170 -43.61 2.91 -58.64
CA ILE A 170 -42.72 3.37 -57.56
C ILE A 170 -43.45 4.37 -56.67
N SER A 171 -44.27 5.24 -57.26
CA SER A 171 -45.11 6.19 -56.52
C SER A 171 -46.10 5.49 -55.58
N LYS A 172 -46.69 4.37 -56.00
CA LYS A 172 -47.56 3.54 -55.12
C LYS A 172 -46.83 2.92 -53.93
N LEU A 173 -45.50 2.75 -54.02
CA LEU A 173 -44.68 2.23 -52.92
C LEU A 173 -44.25 3.33 -51.93
N GLY A 174 -44.57 4.60 -52.21
CA GLY A 174 -44.15 5.74 -51.38
C GLY A 174 -42.63 5.96 -51.38
N ARG A 175 -41.93 5.54 -52.43
CA ARG A 175 -40.46 5.60 -52.55
C ARG A 175 -39.97 6.58 -53.63
N SER A 176 -40.87 7.38 -54.21
CA SER A 176 -40.53 8.45 -55.16
C SER A 176 -40.62 9.82 -54.50
N GLY A 177 -39.65 10.68 -54.80
CA GLY A 177 -39.61 12.06 -54.35
C GLY A 177 -38.76 12.31 -53.09
N ILE A 178 -38.46 13.59 -52.87
CA ILE A 178 -37.58 14.03 -51.77
C ILE A 178 -38.26 13.98 -50.39
N ASP A 179 -39.57 14.24 -50.32
CA ASP A 179 -40.30 14.32 -49.06
C ASP A 179 -40.42 12.95 -48.34
N PRO A 180 -40.68 11.82 -49.03
CA PRO A 180 -40.62 10.48 -48.42
C PRO A 180 -39.21 10.11 -47.94
N LEU A 181 -38.17 10.44 -48.71
CA LEU A 181 -36.77 10.21 -48.31
C LEU A 181 -36.43 11.00 -47.04
N LYS A 182 -36.80 12.27 -46.98
CA LYS A 182 -36.59 13.14 -45.80
C LYS A 182 -37.28 12.58 -44.56
N SER A 183 -38.55 12.18 -44.68
CA SER A 183 -39.33 11.63 -43.56
C SER A 183 -38.73 10.31 -43.06
N SER A 184 -38.30 9.44 -43.99
CA SER A 184 -37.64 8.18 -43.65
C SER A 184 -36.30 8.41 -42.96
N LEU A 185 -35.47 9.34 -43.45
CA LEU A 185 -34.17 9.67 -42.84
C LEU A 185 -34.34 10.18 -41.40
N GLN A 186 -35.32 11.07 -41.17
CA GLN A 186 -35.64 11.57 -39.83
C GLN A 186 -36.07 10.45 -38.89
N SER A 187 -36.93 9.52 -39.34
CA SER A 187 -37.36 8.38 -38.54
C SER A 187 -36.19 7.44 -38.20
N ILE A 188 -35.30 7.17 -39.15
CA ILE A 188 -34.13 6.30 -38.94
C ILE A 188 -33.15 6.96 -37.97
N LEU A 189 -32.81 8.23 -38.17
CA LEU A 189 -31.95 8.99 -37.25
C LEU A 189 -32.51 9.01 -35.83
N THR A 190 -33.82 9.22 -35.70
CA THR A 190 -34.51 9.20 -34.39
C THR A 190 -34.44 7.82 -33.74
N THR A 191 -34.62 6.75 -34.52
CA THR A 191 -34.57 5.36 -34.02
C THR A 191 -33.15 5.01 -33.57
N LEU A 192 -32.15 5.34 -34.38
CA LEU A 192 -30.74 5.13 -34.04
C LEU A 192 -30.34 5.95 -32.80
N ALA A 193 -30.75 7.21 -32.73
CA ALA A 193 -30.52 8.05 -31.55
C ALA A 193 -31.13 7.42 -30.28
N LYS A 194 -32.37 6.91 -30.36
CA LYS A 194 -33.04 6.22 -29.24
C LYS A 194 -32.34 4.92 -28.82
N GLN A 195 -31.75 4.18 -29.76
CA GLN A 195 -31.02 2.94 -29.45
C GLN A 195 -29.62 3.21 -28.87
N GLU A 196 -28.95 4.26 -29.31
CA GLU A 196 -27.59 4.60 -28.88
C GLU A 196 -27.55 5.44 -27.59
N LEU A 197 -28.58 6.26 -27.31
CA LEU A 197 -28.68 7.08 -26.11
C LEU A 197 -28.48 6.29 -24.80
N PRO A 198 -29.14 5.13 -24.58
CA PRO A 198 -28.90 4.32 -23.39
C PRO A 198 -27.46 3.82 -23.25
N LYS A 199 -26.81 3.46 -24.37
CA LYS A 199 -25.42 3.01 -24.37
C LYS A 199 -24.48 4.15 -23.99
N GLN A 200 -24.68 5.34 -24.56
CA GLN A 200 -23.93 6.54 -24.22
C GLN A 200 -24.10 6.94 -22.76
N LYS A 201 -25.33 6.86 -22.22
CA LYS A 201 -25.60 7.12 -20.80
C LYS A 201 -24.81 6.17 -19.89
N LEU A 202 -24.74 4.89 -20.24
CA LEU A 202 -24.00 3.90 -19.46
C LEU A 202 -22.49 4.12 -19.53
N GLU A 203 -21.98 4.50 -20.71
CA GLU A 203 -20.57 4.85 -20.92
C GLU A 203 -20.17 6.08 -20.08
N VAL A 204 -20.97 7.15 -20.12
CA VAL A 204 -20.74 8.36 -19.32
C VAL A 204 -20.83 8.06 -17.82
N ALA A 205 -21.82 7.26 -17.38
CA ALA A 205 -21.94 6.87 -15.98
C ALA A 205 -20.72 6.07 -15.49
N LYS A 206 -20.17 5.19 -16.33
CA LYS A 206 -18.94 4.44 -16.01
C LYS A 206 -17.73 5.37 -15.91
N LEU A 207 -17.56 6.27 -16.87
CA LEU A 207 -16.47 7.24 -16.85
C LEU A 207 -16.55 8.17 -15.62
N TRP A 208 -17.75 8.61 -15.26
CA TRP A 208 -17.99 9.39 -14.05
C TRP A 208 -17.56 8.64 -12.78
N GLU A 209 -17.99 7.39 -12.62
CA GLU A 209 -17.64 6.58 -11.45
C GLU A 209 -16.13 6.33 -11.36
N ASP A 210 -15.46 6.07 -12.49
CA ASP A 210 -14.02 5.86 -12.55
C ASP A 210 -13.25 7.15 -12.18
N ARG A 211 -13.68 8.31 -12.70
CA ARG A 211 -13.05 9.62 -12.38
C ARG A 211 -13.31 10.04 -10.95
N ARG A 212 -14.52 9.82 -10.44
CA ARG A 212 -14.88 10.06 -9.05
C ARG A 212 -14.02 9.23 -8.11
N LYS A 213 -13.84 7.94 -8.36
CA LYS A 213 -12.94 7.09 -7.55
C LYS A 213 -11.50 7.57 -7.56
N GLN A 214 -11.00 8.00 -8.72
CA GLN A 214 -9.64 8.57 -8.81
C GLN A 214 -9.52 9.87 -8.01
N ARG A 215 -10.57 10.71 -8.02
CA ARG A 215 -10.65 11.95 -7.23
C ARG A 215 -10.69 11.67 -5.73
N GLU A 216 -11.52 10.72 -5.30
CA GLU A 216 -11.61 10.29 -3.89
C GLU A 216 -10.28 9.69 -3.41
N ALA A 217 -9.58 8.93 -4.25
CA ALA A 217 -8.27 8.36 -3.94
C ALA A 217 -7.17 9.41 -3.73
N MET A 218 -7.30 10.62 -4.29
CA MET A 218 -6.37 11.74 -4.03
C MET A 218 -6.61 12.43 -2.69
N GLY A 219 -7.68 12.08 -1.97
CA GLY A 219 -7.99 12.65 -0.65
C GLY A 219 -8.37 14.13 -0.68
N ALA A 220 -8.40 14.76 0.50
CA ALA A 220 -8.78 16.17 0.65
C ALA A 220 -7.72 17.12 0.03
N PRO A 221 -8.13 18.27 -0.54
CA PRO A 221 -7.20 19.24 -1.11
C PRO A 221 -6.32 19.89 -0.04
N ARG A 222 -5.00 19.90 -0.29
CA ARG A 222 -3.98 20.48 0.60
C ARG A 222 -3.34 21.74 0.00
N SER A 223 -4.16 22.55 -0.69
CA SER A 223 -3.70 23.73 -1.43
C SER A 223 -3.26 24.90 -0.54
N GLY A 224 -3.76 24.99 0.70
CA GLY A 224 -3.43 26.06 1.64
C GLY A 224 -2.97 25.55 3.01
N PRO A 225 -2.32 26.42 3.81
CA PRO A 225 -1.71 26.05 5.10
C PRO A 225 -2.73 25.53 6.11
N THR A 226 -3.95 26.08 6.12
CA THR A 226 -5.04 25.61 6.99
C THR A 226 -5.43 24.17 6.66
N SER A 227 -5.61 23.84 5.39
CA SER A 227 -6.00 22.49 4.95
C SER A 227 -4.86 21.48 5.15
N GLN A 228 -3.62 21.89 4.91
CA GLN A 228 -2.42 21.09 5.23
C GLN A 228 -2.34 20.77 6.72
N ARG A 229 -2.58 21.77 7.58
CA ARG A 229 -2.59 21.61 9.03
C ARG A 229 -3.71 20.67 9.49
N GLU A 230 -4.92 20.83 8.97
CA GLU A 230 -6.05 19.95 9.29
C GLU A 230 -5.75 18.49 8.89
N TYR A 231 -5.17 18.29 7.71
CA TYR A 231 -4.75 16.96 7.25
C TYR A 231 -3.72 16.33 8.19
N LEU A 232 -2.66 17.06 8.55
CA LEU A 232 -1.62 16.57 9.46
C LEU A 232 -2.14 16.32 10.88
N VAL A 233 -3.08 17.14 11.38
CA VAL A 233 -3.73 16.91 12.69
C VAL A 233 -4.57 15.63 12.67
N LYS A 234 -5.34 15.38 11.61
CA LYS A 234 -6.08 14.12 11.44
C LYS A 234 -5.13 12.92 11.39
N LEU A 235 -4.02 13.04 10.66
CA LEU A 235 -2.98 12.02 10.59
C LEU A 235 -2.37 11.74 11.96
N ALA A 236 -1.95 12.79 12.69
CA ALA A 236 -1.38 12.67 14.03
C ALA A 236 -2.36 12.05 15.02
N SER A 237 -3.64 12.43 14.97
CA SER A 237 -4.68 11.86 15.83
C SER A 237 -4.89 10.36 15.57
N ARG A 238 -4.93 9.95 14.29
CA ARG A 238 -4.99 8.53 13.92
C ARG A 238 -3.75 7.78 14.39
N PHE A 239 -2.57 8.36 14.22
CA PHE A 239 -1.31 7.78 14.65
C PHE A 239 -1.27 7.56 16.17
N GLN A 240 -1.71 8.54 16.96
CA GLN A 240 -1.81 8.43 18.41
C GLN A 240 -2.78 7.33 18.84
N LEU A 241 -3.96 7.26 18.22
CA LEU A 241 -4.93 6.21 18.51
C LEU A 241 -4.36 4.81 18.26
N MET A 242 -3.70 4.62 17.11
CA MET A 242 -3.09 3.33 16.77
C MET A 242 -1.93 2.98 17.69
N THR A 243 -1.10 3.96 18.04
CA THR A 243 -0.02 3.79 19.02
C THR A 243 -0.57 3.41 20.40
N HIS A 244 -1.64 4.07 20.86
CA HIS A 244 -2.31 3.73 22.11
C HIS A 244 -2.87 2.31 22.09
N ASN A 245 -3.54 1.91 21.00
CA ASN A 245 -4.05 0.54 20.86
C ASN A 245 -2.91 -0.50 20.86
N ALA A 246 -1.77 -0.19 20.23
CA ALA A 246 -0.60 -1.05 20.23
C ALA A 246 0.07 -1.16 21.62
N LEU A 247 -0.04 -0.11 22.44
CA LEU A 247 0.41 -0.08 23.83
C LEU A 247 -0.51 -0.89 24.76
N GLU A 248 -1.81 -0.75 24.62
CA GLU A 248 -2.80 -1.50 25.42
C GLU A 248 -2.96 -2.96 24.96
N GLY A 249 -2.25 -3.39 23.90
CA GLY A 249 -2.37 -4.72 23.33
C GLY A 249 -3.70 -4.99 22.62
N GLN A 250 -4.42 -3.93 22.24
CA GLN A 250 -5.72 -4.00 21.58
C GLN A 250 -5.55 -4.16 20.06
N TYR A 251 -5.29 -5.39 19.62
CA TYR A 251 -5.02 -5.71 18.21
C TYR A 251 -6.27 -6.08 17.39
N VAL A 252 -7.44 -5.57 17.77
CA VAL A 252 -8.73 -5.91 17.13
C VAL A 252 -8.87 -5.26 15.75
N HIS A 253 -8.19 -4.13 15.50
CA HIS A 253 -8.27 -3.43 14.22
C HIS A 253 -7.65 -4.26 13.08
N PRO A 254 -8.26 -4.33 11.88
CA PRO A 254 -7.76 -5.14 10.74
C PRO A 254 -6.30 -4.86 10.38
N ASP A 255 -5.86 -3.61 10.52
CA ASP A 255 -4.48 -3.17 10.28
C ASP A 255 -3.45 -3.97 11.13
N PHE A 256 -3.80 -4.38 12.36
CA PHE A 256 -2.93 -5.21 13.22
C PHE A 256 -2.98 -6.71 12.88
N ALA A 257 -4.03 -7.18 12.20
CA ALA A 257 -4.16 -8.58 11.82
C ALA A 257 -3.21 -8.93 10.66
N GLN A 258 -3.01 -7.99 9.73
CA GLN A 258 -2.15 -8.17 8.56
C GLN A 258 -0.66 -7.96 8.87
N HIS A 259 -0.34 -7.22 9.94
CA HIS A 259 1.01 -6.75 10.23
C HIS A 259 1.45 -7.11 11.66
N THR A 260 2.11 -8.27 11.81
CA THR A 260 2.59 -8.77 13.10
C THR A 260 3.64 -7.86 13.75
N ASN A 261 4.37 -7.07 12.96
CA ASN A 261 5.31 -6.04 13.39
C ASN A 261 4.64 -4.87 14.12
N LEU A 262 3.32 -4.70 14.01
CA LEU A 262 2.57 -3.68 14.75
C LEU A 262 2.16 -4.09 16.16
N ARG A 263 2.45 -5.34 16.58
CA ARG A 263 2.15 -5.85 17.92
C ARG A 263 3.21 -5.43 18.94
N LEU A 264 3.39 -4.12 19.08
CA LEU A 264 4.51 -3.51 19.79
C LEU A 264 4.71 -4.08 21.20
N VAL A 265 3.68 -4.02 22.05
CA VAL A 265 3.85 -4.41 23.46
C VAL A 265 4.13 -5.88 23.63
N SER A 266 3.55 -6.73 22.78
CA SER A 266 3.89 -8.17 22.79
C SER A 266 5.35 -8.41 22.42
N LEU A 267 5.87 -7.69 21.42
CA LEU A 267 7.29 -7.79 21.04
C LEU A 267 8.20 -7.29 22.16
N VAL A 268 7.87 -6.16 22.79
CA VAL A 268 8.69 -5.59 23.88
C VAL A 268 8.66 -6.48 25.13
N ILE A 269 7.51 -7.05 25.50
CA ILE A 269 7.41 -8.02 26.61
C ILE A 269 8.32 -9.22 26.34
N ASN A 270 8.24 -9.81 25.14
CA ASN A 270 9.11 -10.93 24.76
C ASN A 270 10.61 -10.56 24.88
N MET A 271 11.00 -9.35 24.48
CA MET A 271 12.39 -8.89 24.64
C MET A 271 12.79 -8.73 26.11
N ASN A 272 11.91 -8.20 26.95
CA ASN A 272 12.15 -8.05 28.39
C ASN A 272 12.32 -9.42 29.07
N GLU A 273 11.52 -10.42 28.69
CA GLU A 273 11.65 -11.79 29.19
C GLU A 273 12.97 -12.42 28.77
N VAL A 274 13.38 -12.26 27.50
CA VAL A 274 14.68 -12.74 27.02
C VAL A 274 15.83 -12.07 27.77
N PHE A 275 15.77 -10.76 27.99
CA PHE A 275 16.77 -10.03 28.78
C PHE A 275 16.84 -10.53 30.23
N ALA A 276 15.70 -10.72 30.89
CA ALA A 276 15.64 -11.25 32.24
C ALA A 276 16.28 -12.63 32.35
N GLU A 277 16.04 -13.51 31.37
CA GLU A 277 16.62 -14.85 31.34
C GLU A 277 18.11 -14.86 30.98
N LEU A 278 18.56 -14.00 30.07
CA LEU A 278 19.98 -13.79 29.76
C LEU A 278 20.74 -13.31 31.00
N MET A 279 20.21 -12.33 31.71
CA MET A 279 20.79 -11.86 32.97
C MET A 279 20.79 -12.95 34.04
N ARG A 280 19.74 -13.79 34.09
CA ARG A 280 19.65 -14.91 35.04
C ARG A 280 20.77 -15.93 34.84
N ARG A 281 21.05 -16.28 33.59
CA ARG A 281 21.97 -17.37 33.20
C ARG A 281 23.41 -16.93 32.98
N SER A 282 23.61 -15.83 32.26
CA SER A 282 24.92 -15.41 31.77
C SER A 282 25.34 -14.02 32.25
N GLY A 283 24.48 -13.31 32.99
CA GLY A 283 24.81 -12.00 33.54
C GLY A 283 25.97 -12.01 34.55
N HIS A 284 26.33 -13.17 35.10
CA HIS A 284 27.47 -13.34 35.99
C HIS A 284 28.74 -13.76 35.25
N LYS A 285 29.89 -13.28 35.71
CA LYS A 285 31.19 -13.65 35.13
C LYS A 285 31.61 -15.08 35.47
N TYR A 286 31.51 -15.47 36.76
CA TYR A 286 31.86 -16.80 37.25
C TYR A 286 30.64 -17.57 37.76
N ARG A 287 30.52 -18.86 37.46
CA ARG A 287 29.33 -19.66 37.78
C ARG A 287 29.10 -19.77 39.30
N PHE A 288 27.83 -19.60 39.71
CA PHE A 288 27.39 -20.03 41.04
C PHE A 288 26.95 -21.51 40.99
N HIS A 289 27.44 -22.36 41.89
CA HIS A 289 27.02 -23.78 42.00
C HIS A 289 25.48 -23.95 42.00
N GLY A 290 24.98 -24.91 41.20
CA GLY A 290 23.56 -25.31 41.12
C GLY A 290 22.72 -24.63 40.03
N PHE A 291 23.32 -24.12 38.96
CA PHE A 291 22.61 -23.59 37.79
C PHE A 291 22.61 -24.61 36.64
N GLU A 292 21.44 -25.10 36.24
CA GLU A 292 21.28 -25.94 35.05
C GLU A 292 21.49 -25.13 33.76
N LEU A 293 22.25 -25.71 32.83
CA LEU A 293 22.41 -25.23 31.46
C LEU A 293 21.29 -25.81 30.60
N CYS A 294 20.41 -24.96 30.07
CA CYS A 294 19.64 -25.30 28.85
C CYS A 294 18.87 -24.10 28.28
N TRP A 295 19.46 -23.34 27.34
CA TRP A 295 18.72 -22.54 26.34
C TRP A 295 19.67 -22.11 25.21
N LEU A 296 19.36 -22.55 23.99
CA LEU A 296 19.95 -22.08 22.74
C LEU A 296 18.88 -21.18 22.09
N GLY A 297 19.11 -19.86 21.99
CA GLY A 297 18.24 -19.01 21.14
C GLY A 297 18.04 -17.55 21.54
N GLY A 298 18.41 -17.12 22.75
CA GLY A 298 18.02 -15.78 23.26
C GLY A 298 18.84 -14.66 22.63
N SER A 299 20.15 -14.89 22.50
CA SER A 299 21.07 -14.04 21.76
C SER A 299 20.74 -13.99 20.27
N ASP A 300 20.20 -15.07 19.70
CA ASP A 300 19.89 -15.16 18.27
C ASP A 300 18.71 -14.25 17.91
N LEU A 301 17.70 -14.17 18.77
CA LEU A 301 16.57 -13.27 18.58
C LEU A 301 17.00 -11.79 18.64
N MET A 302 17.81 -11.41 19.63
CA MET A 302 18.35 -10.04 19.73
C MET A 302 19.22 -9.70 18.51
N ASN A 303 20.14 -10.59 18.13
CA ASN A 303 20.98 -10.39 16.96
C ASN A 303 20.16 -10.32 15.66
N LYS A 304 19.07 -11.08 15.54
CA LYS A 304 18.16 -11.00 14.39
C LYS A 304 17.52 -9.62 14.25
N VAL A 305 17.09 -9.02 15.37
CA VAL A 305 16.53 -7.66 15.38
C VAL A 305 17.61 -6.62 15.09
N LEU A 306 18.81 -6.75 15.66
CA LEU A 306 19.90 -5.80 15.42
C LEU A 306 20.39 -5.82 13.96
N ARG A 307 20.21 -6.93 13.22
CA ARG A 307 20.47 -6.97 11.77
C ARG A 307 19.53 -6.07 10.96
N THR A 308 18.35 -5.75 11.49
CA THR A 308 17.38 -4.87 10.83
C THR A 308 17.52 -3.41 11.25
N THR A 309 18.66 -3.02 11.86
CA THR A 309 18.92 -1.64 12.28
C THR A 309 18.98 -0.72 11.06
N PRO A 310 18.14 0.34 10.99
CA PRO A 310 18.19 1.33 9.93
C PRO A 310 19.50 2.12 9.92
N GLU A 311 19.94 2.56 8.74
CA GLU A 311 21.16 3.38 8.58
C GLU A 311 21.14 4.65 9.45
N SER A 312 19.95 5.25 9.62
CA SER A 312 19.75 6.45 10.45
C SER A 312 20.09 6.24 11.93
N LEU A 313 20.07 5.00 12.42
CA LEU A 313 20.41 4.66 13.82
C LEU A 313 21.84 4.13 13.97
N SER A 314 22.59 3.96 12.88
CA SER A 314 23.94 3.36 12.89
C SER A 314 24.94 4.12 13.78
N ASN A 315 24.81 5.44 13.88
CA ASN A 315 25.64 6.29 14.74
C ASN A 315 25.37 6.10 16.24
N ILE A 316 24.15 5.70 16.62
CA ILE A 316 23.73 5.49 18.02
C ILE A 316 23.86 4.01 18.41
N ILE A 317 23.64 3.12 17.44
CA ILE A 317 23.62 1.67 17.58
C ILE A 317 24.69 1.11 16.66
N PRO A 318 25.97 1.05 17.10
CA PRO A 318 26.99 0.36 16.33
C PRO A 318 26.59 -1.10 16.20
N VAL A 319 26.60 -1.63 14.97
CA VAL A 319 26.22 -3.01 14.63
C VAL A 319 27.33 -3.97 15.11
N LYS A 320 27.48 -4.10 16.43
CA LYS A 320 28.31 -5.10 17.06
C LYS A 320 27.39 -6.21 17.56
N PHE A 321 27.53 -7.40 16.98
CA PHE A 321 26.71 -8.55 17.39
C PHE A 321 27.06 -8.98 18.80
N PHE A 322 26.01 -9.28 19.57
CA PHE A 322 26.15 -9.75 20.93
C PHE A 322 26.65 -11.20 20.91
N GLN A 323 27.84 -11.43 21.47
CA GLN A 323 28.38 -12.76 21.72
C GLN A 323 28.14 -13.09 23.19
N ASN A 324 27.20 -14.01 23.44
CA ASN A 324 26.92 -14.47 24.79
C ASN A 324 28.07 -15.37 25.30
N GLU A 325 28.99 -14.80 26.07
CA GLU A 325 30.02 -15.59 26.76
C GLU A 325 29.44 -16.30 27.98
N MET A 326 29.57 -17.63 28.01
CA MET A 326 29.15 -18.45 29.15
C MET A 326 29.94 -18.09 30.41
N PRO A 327 29.33 -18.17 31.61
CA PRO A 327 30.05 -17.99 32.86
C PRO A 327 31.19 -19.01 33.01
N ARG A 328 32.35 -18.56 33.49
CA ARG A 328 33.51 -19.43 33.75
C ARG A 328 33.37 -20.11 35.11
N ASP A 329 33.92 -21.31 35.28
CA ASP A 329 34.02 -21.93 36.60
C ASP A 329 35.19 -21.32 37.41
N GLY A 330 35.26 -21.59 38.72
CA GLY A 330 36.36 -21.14 39.58
C GLY A 330 36.10 -19.85 40.37
N LEU A 331 34.83 -19.53 40.68
CA LEU A 331 34.48 -18.41 41.56
C LEU A 331 35.16 -18.56 42.94
N GLU A 332 35.28 -19.79 43.43
CA GLU A 332 35.92 -20.12 44.70
C GLU A 332 37.41 -19.70 44.72
N ASN A 333 38.13 -19.86 43.61
CA ASN A 333 39.54 -19.44 43.47
C ASN A 333 39.67 -17.92 43.48
N ILE A 334 38.73 -17.21 42.83
CA ILE A 334 38.70 -15.74 42.80
C ILE A 334 38.38 -15.18 44.19
N ILE A 335 37.45 -15.81 44.91
CA ILE A 335 37.19 -15.46 46.31
C ILE A 335 38.44 -15.68 47.17
N GLU A 336 39.19 -16.76 46.94
CA GLU A 336 40.43 -17.03 47.66
C GLU A 336 41.54 -16.01 47.36
N GLU A 337 41.72 -15.63 46.09
CA GLU A 337 42.68 -14.62 45.65
C GLU A 337 42.35 -13.25 46.27
N HIS A 338 41.11 -12.78 46.12
CA HIS A 338 40.67 -11.51 46.69
C HIS A 338 40.61 -11.53 48.21
N TYR A 339 40.21 -12.64 48.83
CA TYR A 339 40.25 -12.72 50.28
C TYR A 339 41.70 -12.60 50.76
N SER A 340 42.64 -13.33 50.16
CA SER A 340 44.06 -13.32 50.56
C SER A 340 44.77 -11.99 50.33
N GLY A 341 44.46 -11.29 49.23
CA GLY A 341 45.04 -9.98 48.92
C GLY A 341 44.47 -8.81 49.73
N PHE A 342 43.28 -8.96 50.32
CA PHE A 342 42.56 -7.89 51.01
C PHE A 342 42.26 -8.21 52.49
N LYS A 343 42.92 -9.21 53.10
CA LYS A 343 42.73 -9.54 54.53
C LYS A 343 43.11 -8.36 55.41
N GLY A 344 42.13 -7.84 56.16
CA GLY A 344 42.35 -6.90 57.26
C GLY A 344 42.56 -7.61 58.61
N PRO A 345 42.71 -6.84 59.71
CA PRO A 345 42.81 -7.37 61.08
C PRO A 345 41.46 -7.90 61.63
N GLU A 346 40.64 -8.50 60.77
CA GLU A 346 39.25 -8.86 61.06
C GLU A 346 39.18 -10.19 61.84
N LEU A 347 38.42 -10.19 62.95
CA LEU A 347 38.28 -11.35 63.83
C LEU A 347 37.21 -12.31 63.28
N GLY A 348 37.55 -13.07 62.24
CA GLY A 348 36.69 -14.12 61.69
C GLY A 348 35.49 -13.68 60.89
N THR A 349 35.60 -12.48 60.34
CA THR A 349 34.66 -11.94 59.36
C THR A 349 35.45 -11.40 58.17
N PHE A 350 34.74 -10.80 57.21
CA PHE A 350 35.35 -10.16 56.06
C PHE A 350 34.85 -8.72 55.93
N GLY A 351 35.71 -7.83 55.46
CA GLY A 351 35.41 -6.43 55.24
C GLY A 351 34.48 -6.20 54.04
N GLY A 352 33.67 -5.16 54.12
CA GLY A 352 32.74 -4.79 53.04
C GLY A 352 33.42 -4.44 51.70
N SER A 353 34.72 -4.14 51.71
CA SER A 353 35.54 -3.91 50.51
C SER A 353 35.68 -5.15 49.64
N VAL A 354 35.91 -6.32 50.25
CA VAL A 354 36.06 -7.61 49.55
C VAL A 354 34.77 -7.93 48.78
N LEU A 355 33.61 -7.78 49.43
CA LEU A 355 32.31 -7.99 48.79
C LEU A 355 32.05 -7.03 47.64
N THR A 356 32.48 -5.77 47.77
CA THR A 356 32.34 -4.75 46.73
C THR A 356 33.13 -5.12 45.47
N ILE A 357 34.38 -5.54 45.64
CA ILE A 357 35.25 -5.93 44.53
C ILE A 357 34.71 -7.19 43.84
N LEU A 358 34.38 -8.22 44.62
CA LEU A 358 33.82 -9.47 44.10
C LEU A 358 32.49 -9.25 43.37
N PHE A 359 31.61 -8.41 43.92
CA PHE A 359 30.36 -8.06 43.25
C PHE A 359 30.60 -7.34 41.93
N ARG A 360 31.48 -6.33 41.91
CA ARG A 360 31.82 -5.59 40.69
C ARG A 360 32.39 -6.53 39.63
N GLU A 361 33.28 -7.43 40.02
CA GLU A 361 33.84 -8.41 39.11
C GLU A 361 32.76 -9.35 38.55
N GLN A 362 31.88 -9.84 39.44
CA GLN A 362 30.82 -10.74 39.05
C GLN A 362 29.80 -10.09 38.10
N ALA A 363 29.57 -8.79 38.26
CA ALA A 363 28.62 -8.00 37.48
C ALA A 363 29.24 -7.29 36.25
N GLN A 364 30.49 -7.59 35.87
CA GLN A 364 31.17 -6.95 34.72
C GLN A 364 30.36 -6.99 33.41
N LYS A 365 29.60 -8.07 33.19
CA LYS A 365 28.79 -8.27 31.99
C LYS A 365 27.52 -7.41 31.95
N TRP A 366 27.07 -6.84 33.07
CA TRP A 366 25.76 -6.15 33.15
C TRP A 366 25.67 -4.95 32.21
N ARG A 367 26.78 -4.22 32.02
CA ARG A 367 26.84 -3.07 31.12
C ARG A 367 26.49 -3.46 29.69
N GLU A 368 27.17 -4.46 29.14
CA GLU A 368 26.97 -4.91 27.76
C GLU A 368 25.56 -5.46 27.56
N TYR A 369 25.06 -6.27 28.49
CA TYR A 369 23.73 -6.88 28.38
C TYR A 369 22.61 -5.84 28.42
N ALA A 370 22.70 -4.85 29.30
CA ALA A 370 21.72 -3.77 29.39
C ALA A 370 21.75 -2.88 28.13
N GLU A 371 22.94 -2.50 27.68
CA GLU A 371 23.11 -1.69 26.47
C GLU A 371 22.56 -2.40 25.23
N MET A 372 22.83 -3.70 25.07
CA MET A 372 22.30 -4.49 23.95
C MET A 372 20.79 -4.66 23.99
N HIS A 373 20.21 -4.89 25.18
CA HIS A 373 18.77 -4.99 25.34
C HIS A 373 18.07 -3.69 24.92
N ILE A 374 18.55 -2.56 25.41
CA ILE A 374 17.93 -1.25 25.13
C ILE A 374 18.07 -0.90 23.65
N LYS A 375 19.24 -1.14 23.05
CA LYS A 375 19.43 -0.98 21.60
C LYS A 375 18.43 -1.82 20.81
N THR A 376 18.22 -3.07 21.22
CA THR A 376 17.25 -3.97 20.57
C THR A 376 15.84 -3.41 20.67
N VAL A 377 15.42 -2.95 21.85
CA VAL A 377 14.09 -2.34 22.06
C VAL A 377 13.92 -1.05 21.25
N VAL A 378 14.95 -0.20 21.17
CA VAL A 378 14.94 1.01 20.32
C VAL A 378 14.70 0.65 18.85
N VAL A 379 15.38 -0.38 18.32
CA VAL A 379 15.17 -0.83 16.93
C VAL A 379 13.73 -1.34 16.71
N VAL A 380 13.17 -2.09 17.67
CA VAL A 380 11.78 -2.56 17.60
C VAL A 380 10.81 -1.37 17.53
N ILE A 381 11.02 -0.35 18.37
CA ILE A 381 10.18 0.86 18.39
C ILE A 381 10.33 1.66 17.11
N ASP A 382 11.54 1.86 16.61
CA ASP A 382 11.77 2.59 15.36
C ASP A 382 11.07 1.90 14.16
N HIS A 383 11.21 0.58 14.06
CA HIS A 383 10.54 -0.20 13.03
C HIS A 383 9.02 -0.14 13.14
N PHE A 384 8.49 -0.20 14.37
CA PHE A 384 7.06 0.00 14.64
C PHE A 384 6.59 1.37 14.15
N LEU A 385 7.28 2.45 14.54
CA LEU A 385 6.90 3.82 14.19
C LEU A 385 6.90 4.04 12.66
N ARG A 386 7.93 3.56 11.96
CA ARG A 386 8.01 3.64 10.48
C ARG A 386 6.87 2.87 9.82
N SER A 387 6.62 1.65 10.30
CA SER A 387 5.54 0.80 9.78
C SER A 387 4.18 1.45 10.00
N LEU A 388 3.93 1.99 11.20
CA LEU A 388 2.69 2.65 11.54
C LEU A 388 2.46 3.92 10.70
N LEU A 389 3.50 4.73 10.52
CA LEU A 389 3.41 5.94 9.69
C LEU A 389 3.05 5.59 8.24
N SER A 390 3.65 4.53 7.68
CA SER A 390 3.37 4.06 6.32
C SER A 390 1.94 3.54 6.13
N GLN A 391 1.27 3.10 7.20
CA GLN A 391 -0.14 2.67 7.14
C GLN A 391 -1.12 3.81 7.38
N CYS A 392 -0.75 4.77 8.25
CA CYS A 392 -1.59 5.93 8.52
C CYS A 392 -1.62 6.90 7.33
N CYS A 393 -0.51 6.99 6.58
CA CYS A 393 -0.36 7.90 5.44
C CYS A 393 -0.27 7.13 4.12
N SER A 394 -1.21 7.37 3.22
CA SER A 394 -1.19 6.80 1.85
C SER A 394 -0.12 7.45 0.96
N ASP A 395 0.27 8.68 1.29
CA ASP A 395 1.24 9.47 0.52
C ASP A 395 2.65 9.23 1.08
N LYS A 396 3.47 8.51 0.31
CA LYS A 396 4.83 8.13 0.72
C LYS A 396 5.74 9.35 0.90
N GLU A 397 5.52 10.41 0.13
CA GLU A 397 6.35 11.61 0.21
C GLU A 397 6.07 12.36 1.51
N VAL A 398 4.79 12.53 1.84
CA VAL A 398 4.39 13.16 3.11
C VAL A 398 4.90 12.37 4.30
N ALA A 399 4.79 11.04 4.25
CA ALA A 399 5.34 10.18 5.29
C ALA A 399 6.86 10.36 5.46
N HIS A 400 7.60 10.46 4.35
CA HIS A 400 9.04 10.68 4.37
C HIS A 400 9.40 12.07 4.92
N GLN A 401 8.78 13.13 4.40
CA GLN A 401 9.03 14.51 4.86
C GLN A 401 8.63 14.71 6.33
N LEU A 402 7.53 14.11 6.77
CA LEU A 402 7.13 14.17 8.18
C LEU A 402 8.13 13.43 9.07
N TRP A 403 8.66 12.29 8.61
CA TRP A 403 9.68 11.54 9.34
C TRP A 403 10.96 12.36 9.49
N GLU A 404 11.54 12.82 8.38
CA GLU A 404 12.82 13.55 8.37
C GLU A 404 12.73 14.91 9.06
N ASN A 405 11.71 15.73 8.74
CA ASN A 405 11.68 17.13 9.18
C ASN A 405 11.05 17.34 10.56
N ALA A 406 10.17 16.43 11.02
CA ALA A 406 9.41 16.64 12.26
C ALA A 406 9.72 15.61 13.36
N MET A 407 9.99 14.36 12.99
CA MET A 407 10.12 13.27 13.96
C MET A 407 11.57 12.86 14.24
N HIS A 408 12.45 12.84 13.22
CA HIS A 408 13.75 12.18 13.28
C HIS A 408 14.63 12.66 14.45
N ASP A 409 14.91 13.96 14.54
CA ASP A 409 15.78 14.51 15.60
C ASP A 409 15.22 14.27 17.00
N ARG A 410 13.89 14.43 17.17
CA ARG A 410 13.21 14.22 18.45
C ARG A 410 13.27 12.76 18.89
N LEU A 411 13.16 11.83 17.94
CA LEU A 411 13.29 10.40 18.19
C LEU A 411 14.72 10.06 18.61
N LEU A 412 15.72 10.57 17.89
CA LEU A 412 17.13 10.35 18.24
C LEU A 412 17.44 10.84 19.66
N ASP A 413 16.95 12.00 20.05
CA ASP A 413 17.16 12.53 21.39
C ASP A 413 16.44 11.71 22.47
N ALA A 414 15.25 11.17 22.17
CA ALA A 414 14.58 10.23 23.07
C ALA A 414 15.39 8.93 23.26
N TYR A 415 15.95 8.38 22.18
CA TYR A 415 16.79 7.19 22.25
C TYR A 415 18.10 7.43 23.00
N LYS A 416 18.75 8.58 22.79
CA LYS A 416 19.96 8.98 23.54
C LYS A 416 19.67 9.12 25.04
N ARG A 417 18.53 9.72 25.41
CA ARG A 417 18.10 9.84 26.82
C ARG A 417 17.91 8.47 27.47
N ALA A 418 17.25 7.53 26.78
CA ALA A 418 17.06 6.17 27.28
C ALA A 418 18.40 5.44 27.52
N LEU A 419 19.34 5.52 26.56
CA LEU A 419 20.67 4.93 26.69
C LEU A 419 21.48 5.58 27.82
N ALA A 420 21.40 6.90 27.98
CA ALA A 420 22.07 7.62 29.06
C ALA A 420 21.53 7.21 30.44
N HIS A 421 20.20 7.09 30.59
CA HIS A 421 19.57 6.66 31.84
C HIS A 421 19.95 5.23 32.21
N ALA A 422 20.02 4.34 31.22
CA ALA A 422 20.48 2.98 31.45
C ALA A 422 21.94 2.89 31.88
N LYS A 423 22.81 3.70 31.25
CA LYS A 423 24.21 3.83 31.67
C LYS A 423 24.30 4.29 33.12
N PHE A 424 23.48 5.28 33.51
CA PHE A 424 23.39 5.73 34.90
C PHE A 424 22.96 4.60 35.86
N LEU A 425 21.95 3.80 35.50
CA LEU A 425 21.51 2.66 36.32
C LEU A 425 22.60 1.59 36.48
N VAL A 426 23.32 1.28 35.39
CA VAL A 426 24.47 0.36 35.43
C VAL A 426 25.58 0.91 36.32
N ASP A 427 25.93 2.19 36.16
CA ASP A 427 26.99 2.84 36.93
C ASP A 427 26.63 2.91 38.41
N SER A 428 25.37 3.16 38.75
CA SER A 428 24.85 3.17 40.13
C SER A 428 25.05 1.82 40.83
N GLU A 429 24.76 0.71 40.14
CA GLU A 429 24.93 -0.64 40.70
C GLU A 429 26.41 -1.06 40.76
N LEU A 430 27.22 -0.76 39.74
CA LEU A 430 28.63 -1.21 39.66
C LEU A 430 29.62 -0.34 40.45
N LEU A 431 29.34 0.95 40.60
CA LEU A 431 30.18 1.90 41.33
C LEU A 431 29.77 2.06 42.79
N GLY A 432 28.53 1.73 43.12
CA GLY A 432 28.01 1.76 44.49
C GLY A 432 28.60 0.68 45.40
N ARG A 433 28.43 0.88 46.71
CA ARG A 433 28.72 -0.15 47.72
C ARG A 433 27.55 -1.14 47.80
N PRO A 434 27.78 -2.45 47.92
CA PRO A 434 26.72 -3.42 48.13
C PRO A 434 25.96 -3.16 49.45
N TYR A 435 24.67 -2.85 49.35
CA TYR A 435 23.76 -2.81 50.50
C TYR A 435 22.34 -3.17 50.07
N THR A 436 21.56 -3.72 50.99
CA THR A 436 20.17 -4.11 50.74
C THR A 436 19.32 -3.90 51.97
N TYR A 437 18.13 -3.32 51.77
CA TYR A 437 17.06 -3.25 52.77
C TYR A 437 16.00 -4.35 52.54
N ASN A 438 16.22 -5.23 51.56
CA ASN A 438 15.28 -6.29 51.22
C ASN A 438 15.34 -7.42 52.27
N HIS A 439 14.22 -7.66 52.94
CA HIS A 439 14.08 -8.68 54.00
C HIS A 439 14.39 -10.11 53.53
N TYR A 440 14.24 -10.41 52.24
CA TYR A 440 14.62 -11.72 51.66
C TYR A 440 16.12 -12.00 51.68
N PHE A 441 16.98 -11.02 51.97
CA PHE A 441 18.42 -11.25 52.04
C PHE A 441 18.77 -12.30 53.10
N ASN A 442 18.24 -12.16 54.31
CA ASN A 442 18.49 -13.09 55.41
C ASN A 442 17.96 -14.49 55.10
N GLU A 443 16.76 -14.58 54.51
CA GLU A 443 16.19 -15.87 54.10
C GLU A 443 17.04 -16.56 53.02
N ASN A 444 17.48 -15.81 52.00
CA ASN A 444 18.33 -16.34 50.94
C ASN A 444 19.69 -16.81 51.50
N LEU A 445 20.27 -16.06 52.43
CA LEU A 445 21.53 -16.40 53.08
C LEU A 445 21.41 -17.68 53.91
N GLN A 446 20.37 -17.81 54.73
CA GLN A 446 20.13 -19.04 55.50
C GLN A 446 19.85 -20.23 54.59
N ARG A 447 19.08 -20.03 53.51
CA ARG A 447 18.83 -21.09 52.52
C ARG A 447 20.12 -21.52 51.82
N ALA A 448 21.03 -20.60 51.50
CA ALA A 448 22.33 -20.92 50.90
C ALA A 448 23.20 -21.76 51.86
N ARG A 449 23.29 -21.34 53.13
CA ARG A 449 24.00 -22.06 54.19
C ARG A 449 23.44 -23.47 54.41
N ASN A 450 22.13 -23.60 54.53
CA ASN A 450 21.48 -24.90 54.76
C ASN A 450 21.69 -25.85 53.58
N ARG A 451 21.66 -25.35 52.34
CA ARG A 451 21.95 -26.16 51.15
C ARG A 451 23.39 -26.67 51.14
N ARG A 452 24.35 -25.83 51.55
CA ARG A 452 25.76 -26.22 51.64
C ARG A 452 25.97 -27.29 52.70
N ILE A 453 25.39 -27.12 53.89
CA ILE A 453 25.44 -28.12 54.97
C ILE A 453 24.81 -29.44 54.52
N ALA A 454 23.63 -29.38 53.89
CA ALA A 454 22.96 -30.57 53.36
C ALA A 454 23.79 -31.26 52.27
N ALA A 455 24.45 -30.50 51.39
CA ALA A 455 25.33 -31.05 50.35
C ALA A 455 26.57 -31.72 50.96
N ALA A 456 27.19 -31.11 51.98
CA ALA A 456 28.32 -31.70 52.69
C ALA A 456 27.91 -32.97 53.46
N GLN A 457 26.73 -32.99 54.09
CA GLN A 457 26.18 -34.16 54.76
C GLN A 457 25.88 -35.29 53.77
N ALA A 458 25.30 -34.98 52.60
CA ALA A 458 25.06 -35.97 51.55
C ALA A 458 26.39 -36.56 51.04
N GLN A 459 27.40 -35.72 50.80
CA GLN A 459 28.74 -36.17 50.38
C GLN A 459 29.42 -37.05 51.43
N ALA A 460 29.33 -36.70 52.72
CA ALA A 460 29.86 -37.50 53.82
C ALA A 460 29.11 -38.83 53.98
N ALA A 461 27.79 -38.83 53.82
CA ALA A 461 26.98 -40.05 53.84
C ALA A 461 27.33 -40.99 52.67
N HIS A 462 27.61 -40.45 51.48
CA HIS A 462 28.12 -41.23 50.34
C HIS A 462 29.55 -41.75 50.56
N ALA A 463 30.40 -41.02 51.29
CA ALA A 463 31.76 -41.43 51.60
C ALA A 463 31.86 -42.48 52.73
N HIS A 464 30.85 -42.58 53.62
CA HIS A 464 30.83 -43.50 54.76
C HIS A 464 29.84 -44.68 54.62
N GLY A 465 29.10 -44.77 53.50
CA GLY A 465 28.17 -45.87 53.23
C GLY A 465 28.84 -47.07 52.55
N GLN A 466 29.17 -48.11 53.30
CA GLN A 466 29.11 -49.49 52.78
C GLN A 466 27.63 -49.89 52.57
N PRO A 467 27.30 -50.74 51.59
CA PRO A 467 25.94 -51.21 51.38
C PRO A 467 25.58 -52.21 52.49
N ASN A 468 24.87 -51.76 53.53
CA ASN A 468 24.25 -52.70 54.46
C ASN A 468 22.99 -53.29 53.81
N THR A 469 23.19 -54.41 53.12
CA THR A 469 22.14 -55.40 52.92
C THR A 469 21.75 -55.97 54.28
N ASN A 470 20.51 -55.76 54.71
CA ASN A 470 19.65 -56.73 55.43
C ASN A 470 18.56 -55.99 56.22
N THR A 471 17.33 -55.91 55.69
CA THR A 471 16.16 -56.67 56.23
C THR A 471 14.95 -56.51 55.29
N THR A 472 14.73 -57.58 54.53
CA THR A 472 13.47 -58.25 54.14
C THR A 472 12.10 -57.56 54.33
N ASN A 473 11.38 -57.59 53.21
CA ASN A 473 9.95 -57.89 53.01
C ASN A 473 8.90 -56.83 53.34
N GLY A 474 8.41 -56.18 52.27
CA GLY A 474 7.10 -55.51 52.27
C GLY A 474 6.86 -54.63 51.04
N ALA A 475 6.22 -55.21 50.02
CA ALA A 475 5.48 -54.57 48.93
C ALA A 475 6.11 -53.39 48.16
N ALA A 476 6.40 -53.66 46.88
CA ALA A 476 6.62 -52.65 45.87
C ALA A 476 5.33 -51.83 45.64
N GLU A 477 5.36 -50.54 45.99
CA GLU A 477 4.51 -49.54 45.35
C GLU A 477 5.35 -48.36 44.90
N SER A 478 5.25 -48.10 43.60
CA SER A 478 5.87 -47.00 42.88
C SER A 478 5.20 -45.70 43.33
N ALA A 479 5.88 -44.90 44.17
CA ALA A 479 5.46 -43.55 44.52
C ALA A 479 6.43 -42.55 43.87
N THR A 480 5.94 -41.89 42.83
CA THR A 480 6.52 -40.70 42.21
C THR A 480 6.66 -39.59 43.24
N VAL A 481 7.90 -39.22 43.57
CA VAL A 481 8.20 -38.11 44.50
C VAL A 481 8.22 -36.79 43.74
N ASP A 482 7.27 -35.92 44.09
CA ASP A 482 7.15 -34.52 43.67
C ASP A 482 8.37 -33.70 44.12
N PRO A 483 9.06 -32.93 43.25
CA PRO A 483 10.26 -32.16 43.60
C PRO A 483 10.02 -30.97 44.55
N ASN A 484 8.76 -30.65 44.89
CA ASN A 484 8.41 -29.43 45.63
C ASN A 484 7.96 -29.63 47.09
N MET A 485 8.13 -30.81 47.68
CA MET A 485 7.91 -31.03 49.11
C MET A 485 9.23 -30.91 49.89
N PRO A 486 9.31 -30.19 51.03
CA PRO A 486 10.51 -30.21 51.86
C PRO A 486 10.70 -31.65 52.39
N PRO A 487 11.92 -32.20 52.39
CA PRO A 487 12.14 -33.51 52.99
C PRO A 487 11.86 -33.39 54.48
N SER A 488 10.81 -34.06 54.95
CA SER A 488 10.59 -34.30 56.37
C SER A 488 11.65 -35.29 56.85
N VAL A 489 12.82 -34.74 57.18
CA VAL A 489 13.88 -35.48 57.88
C VAL A 489 13.42 -35.64 59.32
N ASN A 490 13.18 -36.88 59.72
CA ASN A 490 12.90 -37.24 61.11
C ASN A 490 14.17 -36.97 61.94
N ILE A 491 14.15 -35.88 62.72
CA ILE A 491 15.27 -35.44 63.56
C ILE A 491 15.30 -36.32 64.80
N ASN A 492 16.13 -37.36 64.81
CA ASN A 492 16.58 -38.02 66.04
C ASN A 492 18.11 -38.15 66.00
N THR A 493 18.79 -37.01 66.15
CA THR A 493 20.08 -36.79 66.85
C THR A 493 20.70 -35.50 66.32
N SER A 494 20.63 -34.45 67.13
CA SER A 494 21.37 -33.21 66.95
C SER A 494 22.85 -33.45 67.24
N VAL A 495 23.60 -33.94 66.26
CA VAL A 495 25.06 -33.83 66.26
C VAL A 495 25.41 -32.61 65.42
N PRO A 496 26.11 -31.59 65.96
CA PRO A 496 26.66 -30.53 65.12
C PRO A 496 27.63 -31.20 64.14
N PHE A 497 27.29 -31.20 62.85
CA PHE A 497 28.21 -31.63 61.81
C PHE A 497 29.31 -30.58 61.68
N GLN A 498 30.40 -30.75 62.43
CA GLN A 498 31.68 -30.10 62.16
C GLN A 498 32.40 -30.96 61.12
N GLU A 499 32.59 -30.44 59.91
CA GLU A 499 33.49 -31.09 58.95
C GLU A 499 34.89 -31.16 59.57
N PRO A 500 35.46 -32.36 59.78
CA PRO A 500 36.81 -32.48 60.29
C PRO A 500 37.77 -31.89 59.25
N ASN A 501 38.57 -30.88 59.65
CA ASN A 501 39.66 -30.20 58.92
C ASN A 501 39.37 -28.87 58.18
N LYS A 502 38.20 -28.22 58.32
CA LYS A 502 38.03 -26.87 57.73
C LYS A 502 38.76 -25.79 58.53
N THR A 503 39.64 -25.03 57.87
CA THR A 503 40.30 -23.88 58.52
C THR A 503 39.30 -22.74 58.72
N HIS A 504 39.61 -21.85 59.66
CA HIS A 504 38.85 -20.61 59.84
C HIS A 504 38.78 -19.76 58.55
N ALA A 505 39.85 -19.76 57.76
CA ALA A 505 39.87 -19.08 56.47
C ALA A 505 38.88 -19.71 55.47
N ASP A 506 38.72 -21.03 55.48
CA ASP A 506 37.77 -21.73 54.61
C ASP A 506 36.32 -21.38 54.97
N GLN A 507 36.00 -21.32 56.26
CA GLN A 507 34.67 -20.89 56.72
C GLN A 507 34.34 -19.45 56.31
N VAL A 508 35.32 -18.54 56.37
CA VAL A 508 35.13 -17.15 55.92
C VAL A 508 34.92 -17.09 54.40
N LYS A 509 35.68 -17.85 53.60
CA LYS A 509 35.50 -17.95 52.13
C LYS A 509 34.11 -18.45 51.76
N GLU A 510 33.62 -19.49 52.43
CA GLU A 510 32.25 -20.00 52.22
C GLU A 510 31.18 -18.98 52.60
N ASN A 511 31.38 -18.24 53.70
CA ASN A 511 30.46 -17.19 54.10
C ASN A 511 30.44 -16.03 53.10
N ILE A 512 31.60 -15.62 52.55
CA ILE A 512 31.69 -14.64 51.47
C ILE A 512 30.88 -15.13 50.25
N PHE A 513 31.05 -16.39 49.86
CA PHE A 513 30.31 -16.98 48.73
C PHE A 513 28.80 -16.93 48.96
N ASP A 514 28.32 -17.35 50.13
CA ASP A 514 26.89 -17.38 50.47
C ASP A 514 26.27 -15.97 50.51
N VAL A 515 27.00 -15.00 51.07
CA VAL A 515 26.60 -13.58 51.11
C VAL A 515 26.57 -12.98 49.70
N LEU A 516 27.62 -13.19 48.90
CA LEU A 516 27.72 -12.70 47.53
C LEU A 516 26.59 -13.28 46.67
N LYS A 517 26.35 -14.59 46.74
CA LYS A 517 25.26 -15.26 45.99
C LYS A 517 23.89 -14.70 46.36
N SER A 518 23.64 -14.49 47.65
CA SER A 518 22.37 -13.99 48.17
C SER A 518 22.12 -12.53 47.78
N TYR A 519 23.14 -11.68 47.91
CA TYR A 519 23.08 -10.28 47.49
C TYR A 519 22.93 -10.16 45.97
N TYR A 520 23.76 -10.88 45.20
CA TYR A 520 23.74 -10.85 43.73
C TYR A 520 22.37 -11.23 43.17
N LYS A 521 21.70 -12.24 43.75
CA LYS A 521 20.33 -12.63 43.35
C LYS A 521 19.34 -11.48 43.50
N ILE A 522 19.43 -10.69 44.57
CA ILE A 522 18.54 -9.55 44.83
C ILE A 522 18.90 -8.39 43.90
N ALA A 523 20.17 -8.02 43.84
CA ALA A 523 20.67 -6.93 43.01
C ALA A 523 20.31 -7.16 41.52
N ARG A 524 20.51 -8.37 41.01
CA ARG A 524 20.16 -8.73 39.62
C ARG A 524 18.67 -8.54 39.34
N LYS A 525 17.80 -9.02 40.23
CA LYS A 525 16.34 -8.87 40.07
C LYS A 525 15.95 -7.39 40.05
N ARG A 526 16.42 -6.62 41.04
CA ARG A 526 16.21 -5.17 41.12
C ARG A 526 16.69 -4.46 39.86
N PHE A 527 17.88 -4.81 39.37
CA PHE A 527 18.46 -4.20 38.18
C PHE A 527 17.65 -4.49 36.91
N VAL A 528 17.24 -5.75 36.71
CA VAL A 528 16.39 -6.13 35.57
C VAL A 528 15.07 -5.36 35.61
N ASP A 529 14.41 -5.31 36.77
CA ASP A 529 13.16 -4.56 36.94
C ASP A 529 13.38 -3.06 36.71
N ALA A 530 14.47 -2.48 37.21
CA ALA A 530 14.80 -1.07 37.02
C ALA A 530 15.01 -0.71 35.54
N ILE A 531 15.72 -1.55 34.78
CA ILE A 531 15.90 -1.33 33.34
C ILE A 531 14.56 -1.44 32.60
N CYS A 532 13.79 -2.50 32.84
CA CYS A 532 12.51 -2.73 32.16
C CYS A 532 11.46 -1.66 32.51
N GLN A 533 11.38 -1.23 33.78
CA GLN A 533 10.40 -0.23 34.21
C GLN A 533 10.83 1.19 33.90
N GLN A 534 12.06 1.58 34.24
CA GLN A 534 12.49 2.97 34.14
C GLN A 534 12.97 3.34 32.73
N VAL A 535 13.67 2.43 32.04
CA VAL A 535 14.16 2.72 30.68
C VAL A 535 13.13 2.31 29.65
N VAL A 536 12.68 1.05 29.67
CA VAL A 536 11.79 0.53 28.62
C VAL A 536 10.37 1.09 28.77
N SER A 537 9.66 0.80 29.88
CA SER A 537 8.29 1.31 30.05
C SER A 537 8.26 2.84 30.15
N ARG A 538 8.97 3.45 31.11
CA ARG A 538 8.84 4.89 31.37
C ARG A 538 9.45 5.80 30.29
N LEU A 539 10.62 5.51 29.72
CA LEU A 539 11.25 6.42 28.74
C LEU A 539 10.92 6.07 27.29
N LEU A 540 10.76 4.78 26.96
CA LEU A 540 10.55 4.34 25.58
C LEU A 540 9.08 4.08 25.21
N LEU A 541 8.21 3.79 26.17
CA LEU A 541 6.79 3.48 25.90
C LEU A 541 5.83 4.54 26.44
N ASP A 542 5.70 4.66 27.77
CA ASP A 542 4.60 5.35 28.46
C ASP A 542 4.93 6.80 28.84
N GLY A 543 6.21 7.19 28.75
CA GLY A 543 6.70 8.52 29.09
C GLY A 543 5.98 9.66 28.38
N GLU A 544 6.01 10.86 28.97
CA GLU A 544 5.56 12.08 28.28
C GLU A 544 6.46 12.37 27.08
N GLU A 545 7.77 12.21 27.27
CA GLU A 545 8.78 12.38 26.24
C GLU A 545 9.09 11.06 25.51
N SER A 546 8.12 10.15 25.45
CA SER A 546 8.25 8.85 24.78
C SER A 546 8.33 9.02 23.26
N PRO A 547 9.16 8.23 22.55
CA PRO A 547 9.17 8.12 21.09
C PRO A 547 7.77 7.98 20.48
N LEU A 548 6.89 7.25 21.17
CA LEU A 548 5.54 6.92 20.74
C LEU A 548 4.58 8.12 20.74
N LYS A 549 4.87 9.15 21.54
CA LYS A 549 4.02 10.33 21.70
C LYS A 549 4.53 11.57 20.94
N ILE A 550 5.63 11.43 20.19
CA ILE A 550 6.27 12.55 19.48
C ILE A 550 5.32 13.12 18.40
N LEU A 551 4.67 12.27 17.62
CA LEU A 551 3.71 12.72 16.62
C LEU A 551 2.36 12.98 17.28
N CYS A 552 2.13 14.23 17.66
CA CYS A 552 0.90 14.68 18.31
C CYS A 552 0.32 15.94 17.64
N PRO A 553 -0.99 16.22 17.80
CA PRO A 553 -1.61 17.45 17.30
C PRO A 553 -0.90 18.72 17.76
N GLU A 554 -0.33 18.74 18.96
CA GLU A 554 0.41 19.89 19.50
C GLU A 554 1.72 20.13 18.74
N LEU A 555 2.39 19.08 18.24
CA LEU A 555 3.56 19.22 17.40
C LEU A 555 3.19 19.89 16.07
N ILE A 556 2.09 19.43 15.45
CA ILE A 556 1.59 19.98 14.18
C ILE A 556 1.17 21.44 14.35
N ALA A 557 0.59 21.80 15.50
CA ALA A 557 0.21 23.18 15.80
C ALA A 557 1.41 24.14 15.85
N LYS A 558 2.60 23.65 16.21
CA LYS A 558 3.85 24.43 16.29
C LYS A 558 4.58 24.57 14.94
N LEU A 559 4.16 23.85 13.91
CA LEU A 559 4.78 23.95 12.59
C LEU A 559 4.46 25.30 11.94
N THR A 560 5.48 25.88 11.31
CA THR A 560 5.35 27.09 10.49
C THR A 560 4.72 26.78 9.13
N ASP A 561 4.13 27.77 8.48
CA ASP A 561 3.48 27.58 7.17
C ASP A 561 4.45 27.06 6.10
N ASN A 562 5.72 27.47 6.16
CA ASN A 562 6.76 26.93 5.27
C ASN A 562 7.04 25.44 5.52
N GLN A 563 7.05 25.01 6.79
CA GLN A 563 7.21 23.60 7.14
C GLN A 563 5.99 22.77 6.75
N LEU A 564 4.78 23.34 6.89
CA LEU A 564 3.54 22.69 6.45
C LEU A 564 3.54 22.46 4.93
N ASP A 565 4.01 23.43 4.15
CA ASP A 565 4.09 23.30 2.70
C ASP A 565 5.19 22.30 2.28
N GLN A 566 6.34 22.29 2.96
CA GLN A 566 7.38 21.29 2.73
C GLN A 566 6.93 19.86 3.05
N ILE A 567 6.11 19.66 4.09
CA ILE A 567 5.71 18.32 4.54
C ILE A 567 4.46 17.83 3.79
N ALA A 568 3.43 18.67 3.68
CA ALA A 568 2.10 18.28 3.21
C ALA A 568 1.66 19.02 1.94
N GLY A 569 2.50 19.89 1.39
CA GLY A 569 2.22 20.61 0.16
C GLY A 569 2.06 19.68 -1.04
N GLU A 570 1.00 19.92 -1.82
CA GLU A 570 0.82 19.23 -3.09
C GLU A 570 1.78 19.81 -4.14
N ASP A 571 2.46 18.93 -4.86
CA ASP A 571 3.27 19.28 -6.02
C ASP A 571 2.39 19.85 -7.15
N SER A 572 3.02 20.59 -8.06
CA SER A 572 2.30 21.22 -9.18
C SER A 572 1.60 20.21 -10.08
N ALA A 573 2.15 19.00 -10.24
CA ALA A 573 1.52 17.97 -11.05
C ALA A 573 0.28 17.38 -10.36
N SER A 574 0.34 17.10 -9.05
CA SER A 574 -0.85 16.67 -8.28
C SER A 574 -1.94 17.73 -8.24
N LYS A 575 -1.58 19.02 -8.07
CA LYS A 575 -2.54 20.13 -8.14
C LYS A 575 -3.23 20.19 -9.51
N SER A 576 -2.45 20.09 -10.59
CA SER A 576 -2.98 20.11 -11.96
C SER A 576 -3.86 18.89 -12.26
N LYS A 577 -3.46 17.72 -11.76
CA LYS A 577 -4.23 16.48 -11.89
C LYS A 577 -5.54 16.55 -11.12
N ARG A 578 -5.54 17.12 -9.91
CA ARG A 578 -6.74 17.37 -9.10
C ARG A 578 -7.70 18.28 -9.84
N GLN A 579 -7.23 19.43 -10.30
CA GLN A 579 -8.04 20.37 -11.05
C GLN A 579 -8.67 19.72 -12.29
N ARG A 580 -7.88 19.00 -13.09
CA ARG A 580 -8.39 18.28 -14.26
C ARG A 580 -9.46 17.24 -13.89
N LEU A 581 -9.26 16.49 -12.81
CA LEU A 581 -10.23 15.50 -12.37
C LEU A 581 -11.52 16.13 -11.83
N ASP A 582 -11.43 17.26 -11.12
CA ASP A 582 -12.60 18.02 -10.67
C ASP A 582 -13.38 18.56 -11.89
N GLU A 583 -12.71 19.15 -12.88
CA GLU A 583 -13.33 19.60 -14.14
C GLU A 583 -14.00 18.46 -14.93
N GLU A 584 -13.34 17.30 -15.03
CA GLU A 584 -13.90 16.11 -15.70
C GLU A 584 -15.12 15.56 -14.95
N VAL A 585 -15.09 15.52 -13.61
CA VAL A 585 -16.22 15.05 -12.78
C VAL A 585 -17.41 15.99 -12.90
N GLU A 586 -17.21 17.31 -12.79
CA GLU A 586 -18.27 18.31 -12.97
C GLU A 586 -18.88 18.24 -14.38
N GLY A 587 -18.04 18.08 -15.41
CA GLY A 587 -18.48 17.91 -16.79
C GLY A 587 -19.36 16.66 -16.99
N PHE A 588 -18.98 15.54 -16.38
CA PHE A 588 -19.78 14.31 -16.43
C PHE A 588 -21.07 14.38 -15.60
N GLU A 589 -21.07 15.09 -14.46
CA GLU A 589 -22.29 15.33 -13.69
C GLU A 589 -23.30 16.17 -14.47
N ALA A 590 -22.83 17.23 -15.14
CA ALA A 590 -23.66 18.04 -16.03
C ALA A 590 -24.24 17.20 -17.18
N ALA A 591 -23.42 16.36 -17.82
CA ALA A 591 -23.86 15.44 -18.87
C ALA A 591 -24.93 14.44 -18.37
N MET A 592 -24.74 13.89 -17.16
CA MET A 592 -25.72 13.02 -16.52
C MET A 592 -27.03 13.74 -16.17
N GLY A 593 -26.97 15.03 -15.85
CA GLY A 593 -28.13 15.90 -15.69
C GLY A 593 -28.95 16.02 -16.97
N ILE A 594 -28.30 16.22 -18.11
CA ILE A 594 -28.94 16.28 -19.44
C ILE A 594 -29.65 14.96 -19.78
N PHE A 595 -29.10 13.80 -19.39
CA PHE A 595 -29.75 12.49 -19.61
C PHE A 595 -30.92 12.18 -18.67
N ARG A 596 -31.26 13.07 -17.72
CA ARG A 596 -32.41 12.94 -16.81
C ARG A 596 -33.61 13.77 -17.24
N THR A 597 -33.36 14.90 -17.90
CA THR A 597 -34.36 15.72 -18.62
C THR A 597 -34.72 15.08 -19.95
#